data_AF-A0A7C3JT11-F1
#
_entry.id   AF-A0A7C3JT11-F1
#
_cell.length_a   1.000
_cell.length_b   1.000
_cell.length_c   1.000
_cell.angle_alpha   90.00
_cell.angle_beta   90.00
_cell.angle_gamma   90.00
#
_symmetry.space_group_name_H-M   'P 1'
#
loop_
_entity.id
_entity.type
_entity.pdbx_description
1 polymer ?
#
loop_
_entity_poly.entity_id
_entity_poly.type
_entity_poly.pdbx_seq_one_letter_code
_entity_poly.pdbx_strand_id
1 'polypeptide(L)'
;MPRKKARKSPAAPDLNALVAGNVFGWKDVGRDDSAKGGALWGRQADKLGRWRRKKVPDYCGGAAGPGGIEERMKRLARLERYFKELSEIAKARGLPAQWASAEQKCRAALKALDLKIE
;
A
#
# COMPACT_ATOMS: atom_id res chain seq x y z
N MET A 1 25.50 16.03 17.69
CA MET A 1 24.28 16.77 17.27
C MET A 1 23.44 15.89 16.36
N PRO A 2 22.16 15.59 16.65
CA PRO A 2 21.35 14.76 15.78
C PRO A 2 20.96 15.55 14.53
N ARG A 3 21.39 15.10 13.36
CA ARG A 3 21.03 15.70 12.06
C ARG A 3 19.52 15.53 11.86
N LYS A 4 18.77 16.63 11.95
CA LYS A 4 17.37 16.72 11.53
C LYS A 4 17.30 16.22 10.09
N LYS A 5 16.80 15.01 9.87
CA LYS A 5 16.53 14.49 8.53
C LYS A 5 15.49 15.39 7.90
N ALA A 6 15.91 16.14 6.89
CA ALA A 6 15.03 16.93 6.05
C ALA A 6 13.84 16.06 5.64
N ARG A 7 12.65 16.49 6.02
CA ARG A 7 11.40 15.92 5.49
C ARG A 7 11.37 16.29 4.01
N LYS A 8 11.97 15.46 3.16
CA LYS A 8 11.75 15.51 1.72
C LYS A 8 10.26 15.20 1.54
N SER A 9 9.48 16.21 1.15
CA SER A 9 8.15 16.01 0.62
C SER A 9 8.23 14.95 -0.48
N PRO A 10 7.40 13.89 -0.43
CA PRO A 10 7.59 12.77 -1.34
C PRO A 10 7.28 13.24 -2.76
N ALA A 11 8.21 12.98 -3.68
CA ALA A 11 7.88 12.78 -5.10
C ALA A 11 6.68 11.81 -5.16
N ALA A 12 5.72 12.06 -6.05
CA ALA A 12 4.43 11.37 -6.19
C ALA A 12 4.32 10.09 -5.31
N PRO A 13 3.43 10.06 -4.32
CA PRO A 13 3.52 9.08 -3.24
C PRO A 13 3.57 7.66 -3.81
N ASP A 14 4.68 6.95 -3.55
CA ASP A 14 4.83 5.56 -3.92
C ASP A 14 3.58 4.79 -3.46
N LEU A 15 2.79 4.27 -4.42
CA LEU A 15 1.51 3.62 -4.13
C LEU A 15 1.68 2.46 -3.12
N ASN A 16 2.81 1.75 -3.23
CA ASN A 16 3.21 0.73 -2.26
C ASN A 16 3.42 1.27 -0.85
N ALA A 17 4.01 2.46 -0.70
CA ALA A 17 4.21 3.07 0.61
C ALA A 17 2.88 3.46 1.26
N LEU A 18 1.95 4.01 0.46
CA LEU A 18 0.60 4.34 0.92
C LEU A 18 -0.15 3.09 1.36
N VAL A 19 -0.12 2.02 0.56
CA VAL A 19 -0.76 0.74 0.91
C VAL A 19 -0.12 0.14 2.16
N ALA A 20 1.21 0.12 2.24
CA ALA A 20 1.91 -0.40 3.42
C ALA A 20 1.48 0.35 4.69
N GLY A 21 1.48 1.68 4.66
CA GLY A 21 1.10 2.51 5.81
C GLY A 21 -0.37 2.36 6.20
N ASN A 22 -1.27 2.55 5.25
CA ASN A 22 -2.69 2.68 5.55
C ASN A 22 -3.42 1.34 5.61
N VAL A 23 -3.11 0.42 4.69
CA VAL A 23 -3.78 -0.88 4.62
C VAL A 23 -3.13 -1.84 5.61
N PHE A 24 -1.80 -1.91 5.64
CA PHE A 24 -1.06 -2.89 6.46
C PHE A 24 -0.53 -2.34 7.78
N GLY A 25 -0.69 -1.05 8.07
CA GLY A 25 -0.30 -0.45 9.35
C GLY A 25 1.22 -0.32 9.54
N TRP A 26 1.99 -0.27 8.46
CA TRP A 26 3.42 -0.01 8.54
C TRP A 26 3.70 1.42 9.01
N LYS A 27 4.81 1.61 9.72
CA LYS A 27 5.28 2.93 10.16
C LYS A 27 6.58 3.31 9.47
N ASP A 28 6.82 4.62 9.33
CA ASP A 28 8.06 5.18 8.77
C ASP A 28 8.44 4.57 7.42
N VAL A 29 7.43 4.36 6.58
CA VAL A 29 7.66 3.82 5.24
C VAL A 29 8.31 4.89 4.39
N GLY A 30 9.48 4.58 3.85
CA GLY A 30 10.23 5.49 3.01
C GLY A 30 11.15 4.72 2.07
N ARG A 31 11.55 5.41 1.01
CA ARG A 31 12.56 4.92 0.10
C ARG A 31 13.91 4.99 0.81
N ASP A 32 14.64 3.88 0.80
CA ASP A 32 15.99 3.86 1.30
C ASP A 32 16.95 4.10 0.13
N ASP A 33 17.44 5.33 0.02
CA ASP A 33 18.39 5.76 -1.02
C ASP A 33 19.74 5.01 -0.93
N SER A 34 20.02 4.34 0.21
CA SER A 34 21.25 3.57 0.43
C SER A 34 21.11 2.10 0.02
N ALA A 35 19.89 1.61 -0.22
CA ALA A 35 19.65 0.26 -0.73
C ALA A 35 19.69 0.25 -2.27
N LYS A 36 20.49 -0.66 -2.85
CA LYS A 36 20.52 -0.88 -4.31
C LYS A 36 19.09 -1.00 -4.87
N GLY A 37 18.74 -0.10 -5.79
CA GLY A 37 17.44 -0.09 -6.48
C GLY A 37 16.34 0.74 -5.81
N GLY A 38 16.64 1.51 -4.75
CA GLY A 38 15.66 2.42 -4.15
C GLY A 38 14.47 1.69 -3.54
N ALA A 39 14.71 0.58 -2.86
CA ALA A 39 13.68 -0.25 -2.24
C ALA A 39 12.95 0.51 -1.11
N LEU A 40 11.66 0.21 -0.95
CA LEU A 40 10.88 0.71 0.18
C LEU A 40 11.19 -0.09 1.45
N TRP A 41 11.45 0.63 2.54
CA TRP A 41 11.66 0.09 3.86
C TRP A 41 10.71 0.77 4.84
N GLY A 42 10.29 0.03 5.87
CA GLY A 42 9.47 0.58 6.94
C GLY A 42 9.54 -0.30 8.18
N ARG A 43 8.71 0.03 9.17
CA ARG A 43 8.56 -0.72 10.41
C ARG A 43 7.24 -1.48 10.41
N GLN A 44 7.31 -2.79 10.60
CA GLN A 44 6.15 -3.65 10.77
C GLN A 44 6.13 -4.19 12.21
N ALA A 45 4.96 -4.20 12.85
CA ALA A 45 4.80 -4.86 14.14
C ALA A 45 4.93 -6.39 13.96
N ASP A 46 5.75 -7.03 14.78
CA ASP A 46 5.78 -8.48 14.88
C ASP A 46 4.58 -9.01 15.70
N LYS A 47 4.48 -10.34 15.84
CA LYS A 47 3.41 -10.98 16.63
C LYS A 47 3.39 -10.54 18.11
N LEU A 48 4.50 -10.00 18.62
CA LEU A 48 4.65 -9.48 19.97
C LEU A 48 4.44 -7.94 20.01
N GLY A 49 3.98 -7.33 18.91
CA GLY A 49 3.74 -5.89 18.81
C GLY A 49 5.01 -5.04 18.69
N ARG A 50 6.20 -5.64 18.55
CA ARG A 50 7.45 -4.87 18.46
C ARG A 50 7.66 -4.39 17.03
N TRP A 51 8.00 -3.11 16.88
CA TRP A 51 8.26 -2.50 15.58
C TRP A 51 9.64 -2.93 15.06
N ARG A 52 9.66 -3.70 13.97
CA ARG A 52 10.90 -4.19 13.33
C ARG A 52 11.07 -3.56 11.96
N ARG A 53 12.28 -3.11 11.67
CA ARG A 53 12.64 -2.61 10.34
C ARG A 53 12.65 -3.77 9.36
N LYS A 54 11.90 -3.65 8.26
CA LYS A 54 11.76 -4.67 7.22
C LYS A 54 11.61 -4.01 5.85
N LYS A 55 11.96 -4.76 4.79
CA LYS A 55 11.68 -4.36 3.41
C LYS A 55 10.17 -4.46 3.16
N VAL A 56 9.59 -3.40 2.61
CA VAL A 56 8.17 -3.36 2.23
C VAL A 56 7.97 -4.26 1.00
N PRO A 57 7.00 -5.19 1.03
CA PRO A 57 6.64 -5.97 -0.14
C PRO A 57 6.16 -5.09 -1.29
N ASP A 58 6.36 -5.56 -2.52
CA ASP A 58 5.72 -4.94 -3.68
C ASP A 58 4.26 -5.37 -3.73
N TYR A 59 3.36 -4.54 -3.21
CA TYR A 59 1.92 -4.83 -3.16
C TYR A 59 1.22 -4.54 -4.49
N CYS A 60 1.78 -3.60 -5.27
CA CYS A 60 1.13 -3.01 -6.42
C CYS A 60 1.84 -3.31 -7.75
N GLY A 61 3.03 -3.90 -7.74
CA GLY A 61 3.77 -4.35 -8.91
C GLY A 61 3.88 -5.88 -9.05
N GLY A 62 3.72 -6.39 -10.28
CA GLY A 62 4.15 -7.75 -10.69
C GLY A 62 3.25 -8.94 -10.28
N ALA A 63 3.57 -10.11 -10.86
CA ALA A 63 2.77 -11.35 -10.86
C ALA A 63 2.53 -12.02 -9.48
N ALA A 64 3.22 -11.55 -8.44
CA ALA A 64 2.86 -11.90 -7.06
C ALA A 64 1.65 -11.04 -6.70
N GLY A 65 0.45 -11.58 -6.96
CA GLY A 65 -0.82 -10.89 -6.68
C GLY A 65 -0.85 -10.31 -5.26
N PRO A 66 -1.67 -9.27 -5.03
CA PRO A 66 -1.67 -8.48 -3.80
C PRO A 66 -1.86 -9.38 -2.58
N GLY A 67 -0.75 -9.79 -1.96
CA GLY A 67 -0.72 -10.78 -0.91
C GLY A 67 -1.55 -10.32 0.28
N GLY A 68 -2.81 -10.75 0.30
CA GLY A 68 -3.76 -10.47 1.37
C GLY A 68 -4.38 -9.06 1.40
N ILE A 69 -4.45 -8.29 0.31
CA ILE A 69 -5.21 -7.00 0.35
C ILE A 69 -6.69 -7.27 0.65
N GLU A 70 -7.31 -8.24 -0.01
CA GLU A 70 -8.71 -8.61 0.22
C GLU A 70 -8.92 -9.12 1.65
N GLU A 71 -8.05 -10.02 2.12
CA GLU A 71 -8.08 -10.50 3.50
C GLU A 71 -7.90 -9.36 4.50
N ARG A 72 -7.01 -8.40 4.19
CA ARG A 72 -6.78 -7.24 5.03
C ARG A 72 -8.01 -6.32 5.05
N MET A 73 -8.64 -6.07 3.92
CA MET A 73 -9.89 -5.31 3.84
C MET A 73 -11.03 -5.99 4.59
N LYS A 74 -11.08 -7.32 4.58
CA LYS A 74 -12.00 -8.09 5.43
C LYS A 74 -11.73 -7.84 6.91
N ARG A 75 -10.48 -7.91 7.35
CA ARG A 75 -10.08 -7.63 8.75
C ARG A 75 -10.35 -6.18 9.18
N LEU A 76 -10.35 -5.25 8.23
CA LEU A 76 -10.66 -3.83 8.46
C LEU A 76 -12.16 -3.52 8.36
N ALA A 77 -13.02 -4.51 8.11
CA ALA A 77 -14.45 -4.32 7.83
C ALA A 77 -14.73 -3.33 6.67
N ARG A 78 -13.87 -3.35 5.63
CA ARG A 78 -13.98 -2.49 4.44
C ARG A 78 -14.15 -3.27 3.14
N LEU A 79 -14.39 -4.58 3.23
CA LEU A 79 -14.42 -5.46 2.05
C LEU A 79 -15.50 -5.08 1.03
N GLU A 80 -16.72 -4.75 1.47
CA GLU A 80 -17.79 -4.34 0.56
C GLU A 80 -17.44 -3.04 -0.18
N ARG A 81 -16.91 -2.05 0.55
CA ARG A 81 -16.48 -0.79 -0.03
C ARG A 81 -15.31 -0.98 -0.99
N TYR A 82 -14.38 -1.85 -0.64
CA TYR A 82 -13.28 -2.24 -1.52
C TYR A 82 -13.79 -2.81 -2.85
N PHE A 83 -14.75 -3.74 -2.83
CA PHE A 83 -15.30 -4.29 -4.08
C PHE A 83 -16.07 -3.26 -4.90
N LYS A 84 -16.79 -2.34 -4.24
CA LYS A 84 -17.44 -1.21 -4.92
C LYS A 84 -16.42 -0.36 -5.67
N GLU A 85 -15.38 0.11 -4.98
CA GLU A 85 -14.33 0.94 -5.59
C GLU A 85 -13.57 0.19 -6.70
N LEU A 86 -13.31 -1.10 -6.51
CA LEU A 86 -12.66 -1.94 -7.51
C LEU A 86 -13.53 -2.10 -8.76
N SER A 87 -14.84 -2.28 -8.59
CA SER A 87 -15.80 -2.35 -9.68
C SER A 87 -15.87 -1.03 -10.45
N GLU A 88 -15.88 0.11 -9.77
CA GLU A 88 -15.87 1.42 -10.44
C GLU A 88 -14.58 1.65 -11.25
N ILE A 89 -13.42 1.31 -10.68
CA ILE A 89 -12.12 1.40 -11.37
C ILE A 89 -12.06 0.45 -12.58
N ALA A 90 -12.61 -0.76 -12.47
CA ALA A 90 -12.61 -1.74 -13.56
C ALA A 90 -13.61 -1.38 -14.67
N LYS A 91 -14.80 -0.87 -14.29
CA LYS A 91 -15.83 -0.40 -15.21
C LYS A 91 -15.32 0.74 -16.09
N ALA A 92 -14.53 1.66 -15.52
CA ALA A 92 -13.88 2.73 -16.28
C ALA A 92 -12.95 2.22 -17.41
N ARG A 93 -12.53 0.95 -17.35
CA ARG A 93 -11.72 0.29 -18.37
C ARG A 93 -12.47 -0.77 -19.18
N GLY A 94 -13.77 -0.93 -18.96
CA GLY A 94 -14.59 -1.94 -19.63
C GLY A 94 -14.24 -3.39 -19.25
N LEU A 95 -13.58 -3.60 -18.10
CA LEU A 95 -13.14 -4.94 -17.66
C LEU A 95 -13.91 -5.40 -16.42
N PRO A 96 -14.11 -6.72 -16.23
CA PRO A 96 -14.61 -7.26 -14.97
C PRO A 96 -13.69 -6.93 -13.79
N ALA A 97 -14.25 -6.68 -12.61
CA ALA A 97 -13.47 -6.34 -11.40
C ALA A 97 -12.43 -7.41 -11.00
N GLN A 98 -12.74 -8.67 -11.29
CA GLN A 98 -11.83 -9.81 -11.10
C GLN A 98 -10.55 -9.72 -11.97
N TRP A 99 -10.59 -8.99 -13.08
CA TRP A 99 -9.45 -8.78 -13.98
C TRP A 99 -8.65 -7.52 -13.65
N ALA A 100 -9.00 -6.84 -12.55
CA ALA A 100 -8.27 -5.66 -12.12
C ALA A 100 -6.81 -5.99 -11.78
N SER A 101 -5.89 -5.17 -12.25
CA SER A 101 -4.46 -5.29 -11.98
C SER A 101 -4.14 -5.10 -10.50
N ALA A 102 -2.94 -5.52 -10.06
CA ALA A 102 -2.46 -5.31 -8.69
C ALA A 102 -2.50 -3.82 -8.31
N GLU A 103 -2.14 -2.93 -9.24
CA GLU A 103 -2.24 -1.48 -9.04
C GLU A 103 -3.70 -1.03 -8.78
N GLN A 104 -4.66 -1.49 -9.59
CA GLN A 104 -6.06 -1.13 -9.42
C GLN A 104 -6.60 -1.64 -8.09
N LYS A 105 -6.22 -2.85 -7.69
CA LYS A 105 -6.53 -3.41 -6.36
C LYS A 105 -5.94 -2.54 -5.23
N CYS A 106 -4.70 -2.07 -5.36
CA CYS A 106 -4.10 -1.14 -4.41
C CYS A 106 -4.85 0.21 -4.32
N ARG A 107 -5.23 0.79 -5.46
CA ARG A 107 -5.98 2.06 -5.50
C ARG A 107 -7.37 1.91 -4.89
N ALA A 108 -8.09 0.84 -5.23
CA ALA A 108 -9.39 0.52 -4.62
C ALA A 108 -9.29 0.36 -3.10
N ALA A 109 -8.22 -0.29 -2.64
CA ALA A 109 -7.94 -0.49 -1.22
C ALA A 109 -7.77 0.84 -0.47
N LEU A 110 -7.01 1.78 -1.04
CA LEU A 110 -6.80 3.09 -0.45
C LEU A 110 -8.09 3.94 -0.48
N LYS A 111 -8.84 3.92 -1.59
CA LYS A 111 -10.14 4.61 -1.68
C LYS A 111 -11.17 4.07 -0.68
N ALA A 112 -11.18 2.76 -0.44
CA ALA A 112 -12.06 2.13 0.55
C ALA A 112 -11.78 2.59 2.00
N LEU A 113 -10.60 3.18 2.25
CA LEU A 113 -10.21 3.80 3.51
C LEU A 113 -10.46 5.31 3.55
N ASP A 114 -11.22 5.87 2.60
CA ASP A 114 -11.46 7.32 2.43
C ASP A 114 -10.17 8.15 2.21
N LEU A 115 -9.11 7.52 1.73
CA LEU A 115 -7.89 8.25 1.41
C LEU A 115 -8.05 8.92 0.04
N LYS A 116 -8.00 10.25 0.04
CA LYS A 116 -7.89 11.05 -1.19
C LYS A 116 -6.52 10.76 -1.81
N ILE A 117 -6.52 9.94 -2.85
CA ILE A 117 -5.39 9.77 -3.76
C ILE A 117 -5.68 10.75 -4.91
N GLU A 118 -5.06 11.92 -4.88
CA GLU A 118 -5.09 12.90 -5.99
C GLU A 118 -4.16 12.44 -7.13
#